data_AF-A0A959STP7-F1
#
_entry.id   AF-A0A959STP7-F1
#
_cell.length_a   1.000
_cell.length_b   1.000
_cell.length_c   1.000
_cell.angle_alpha   90.00
_cell.angle_beta   90.00
_cell.angle_gamma   90.00
#
_symmetry.space_group_name_H-M   'P 1'
#
loop_
_entity.id
_entity.type
_entity.pdbx_description
1 polymer ?
#
loop_
_entity_poly.entity_id
_entity_poly.type
_entity_poly.pdbx_seq_one_letter_code
_entity_poly.pdbx_strand_id
1 'polypeptide(L)'
;MIHQSNYGPWKSLRLAALSAIAAPTLLWAQVSLYQFSESNQPYTEITAAEAAFSLGVPTYWPPQHNLIAWVNNEFFGAAGQVTNGGYLSGVYGPGYPIGFNFTYNGDVFDRIGVAHGGWISLGKSNDGNQAVWCYTADHPHGYPFVQSIGGPDVPYKRNRVAGFATSQLRMQDMSPLIPPGPVSSLLIGTIGTAPNRTCVIQYKDFRASYSPSTTLINFQIRLNEADNSVEVRYGNCIFGYQAGGGVQVGLGGSIPEDFNSRMTVYEQPAFLYDWNQTVAGILNTD
;
A
#
# COMPACT_ATOMS: atom_id res chain seq x y z
N MET A 1 25.05 87.42 22.73
CA MET A 1 25.30 87.97 21.39
C MET A 1 24.91 86.90 20.40
N ILE A 2 24.06 87.27 19.45
CA ILE A 2 23.37 86.42 18.46
C ILE A 2 24.39 85.74 17.53
N HIS A 3 24.21 84.45 17.23
CA HIS A 3 24.25 83.93 15.85
C HIS A 3 23.77 82.46 15.72
N GLN A 4 22.79 82.26 14.82
CA GLN A 4 22.45 81.02 14.11
C GLN A 4 23.63 80.62 13.17
N SER A 5 23.84 79.40 12.63
CA SER A 5 22.91 78.44 12.03
C SER A 5 23.63 77.12 11.63
N ASN A 6 22.86 76.02 11.67
CA ASN A 6 22.74 74.88 10.72
C ASN A 6 23.98 74.10 10.21
N TYR A 7 23.97 72.76 10.35
CA TYR A 7 23.57 71.79 9.29
C TYR A 7 23.86 70.31 9.66
N GLY A 8 22.80 69.50 9.76
CA GLY A 8 22.65 68.19 9.08
C GLY A 8 23.26 66.89 9.68
N PRO A 9 22.64 65.71 9.43
CA PRO A 9 22.56 64.61 10.42
C PRO A 9 23.22 63.30 9.97
N TRP A 10 23.70 62.48 10.92
CA TRP A 10 24.06 61.08 10.65
C TRP A 10 23.21 60.11 11.47
N LYS A 11 22.19 59.59 10.77
CA LYS A 11 21.63 58.22 10.81
C LYS A 11 21.23 57.65 12.18
N SER A 12 19.93 57.78 12.45
CA SER A 12 19.18 56.84 13.30
C SER A 12 19.21 55.43 12.70
N LEU A 13 19.84 54.46 13.37
CA LEU A 13 19.59 53.04 13.12
C LEU A 13 18.18 52.72 13.62
N ARG A 14 17.24 52.51 12.70
CA ARG A 14 15.97 51.84 13.02
C ARG A 14 16.25 50.34 13.04
N LEU A 15 16.14 49.73 14.20
CA LEU A 15 16.08 48.28 14.36
C LEU A 15 14.78 47.81 13.70
N ALA A 16 14.87 47.23 12.51
CA ALA A 16 13.74 46.54 11.90
C ALA A 16 13.54 45.22 12.65
N ALA A 17 12.46 45.10 13.41
CA ALA A 17 12.02 43.82 13.95
C ALA A 17 11.64 42.92 12.77
N LEU A 18 12.51 41.95 12.46
CA LEU A 18 12.22 40.91 11.49
C LEU A 18 11.19 39.98 12.14
N SER A 19 9.91 40.15 11.82
CA SER A 19 8.88 39.18 12.17
C SER A 19 9.22 37.87 11.43
N ALA A 20 9.67 36.86 12.17
CA ALA A 20 9.77 35.51 11.65
C ALA A 20 8.36 35.05 11.28
N ILE A 21 8.03 35.13 9.99
CA ILE A 21 6.88 34.43 9.43
C ILE A 21 7.26 32.96 9.54
N ALA A 22 6.74 32.29 10.57
CA ALA A 22 6.74 30.83 10.60
C ALA A 22 5.93 30.39 9.37
N ALA A 23 6.62 29.90 8.34
CA ALA A 23 5.97 29.19 7.27
C ALA A 23 5.17 28.05 7.91
N PRO A 24 3.88 27.86 7.58
CA PRO A 24 3.17 26.69 8.04
C PRO A 24 3.93 25.47 7.51
N THR A 25 4.61 24.76 8.40
CA THR A 25 5.03 23.40 8.11
C THR A 25 3.75 22.65 7.82
N LEU A 26 3.51 22.25 6.58
CA LEU A 26 2.51 21.24 6.27
C LEU A 26 2.90 20.01 7.08
N LEU A 27 2.26 19.82 8.23
CA LEU A 27 2.34 18.59 8.98
C LEU A 27 1.60 17.57 8.13
N TRP A 28 2.34 16.58 7.62
CA TRP A 28 1.77 15.43 6.96
C TRP A 28 0.95 14.70 8.02
N ALA A 29 -0.38 14.70 7.86
CA ALA A 29 -1.29 14.31 8.93
C ALA A 29 -1.63 12.84 8.82
N GLN A 30 -1.34 12.08 9.87
CA GLN A 30 -1.86 10.73 10.01
C GLN A 30 -3.36 10.80 10.30
N VAL A 31 -4.20 10.13 9.49
CA VAL A 31 -5.66 10.19 9.67
C VAL A 31 -6.15 9.10 10.62
N SER A 32 -7.00 9.47 11.59
CA SER A 32 -7.53 8.62 12.65
C SER A 32 -8.96 8.07 12.40
N LEU A 33 -9.50 8.30 11.20
CA LEU A 33 -10.89 7.97 10.87
C LEU A 33 -11.13 6.46 10.58
N TYR A 34 -10.07 5.64 10.46
CA TYR A 34 -10.19 4.18 10.27
C TYR A 34 -9.40 3.43 11.34
N GLN A 35 -9.91 2.28 11.74
CA GLN A 35 -9.18 1.34 12.58
C GLN A 35 -8.30 0.47 11.69
N PHE A 36 -6.99 0.66 11.85
CA PHE A 36 -5.95 -0.20 11.28
C PHE A 36 -5.31 -1.01 12.39
N SER A 37 -5.14 -2.30 12.17
CA SER A 37 -4.25 -3.11 12.99
C SER A 37 -3.37 -3.99 12.12
N GLU A 38 -2.17 -4.27 12.63
CA GLU A 38 -1.29 -5.27 12.08
C GLU A 38 -0.75 -6.14 13.21
N SER A 39 -0.43 -7.40 12.90
CA SER A 39 0.09 -8.32 13.91
C SER A 39 0.79 -9.51 13.26
N ASN A 40 1.77 -10.05 13.98
CA ASN A 40 2.32 -11.38 13.78
C ASN A 40 1.44 -12.38 14.54
N GLN A 41 0.55 -13.05 13.83
CA GLN A 41 -0.23 -14.19 14.30
C GLN A 41 -0.38 -15.14 13.11
N PRO A 42 -0.33 -16.47 13.27
CA PRO A 42 -0.63 -17.37 12.16
C PRO A 42 -2.07 -17.13 11.74
N TYR A 43 -2.26 -16.40 10.64
CA TYR A 43 -3.57 -16.31 10.01
C TYR A 43 -3.91 -17.68 9.46
N THR A 44 -5.18 -18.06 9.55
CA THR A 44 -5.66 -19.23 8.82
C THR A 44 -5.64 -18.88 7.34
N GLU A 45 -4.82 -19.60 6.58
CA GLU A 45 -4.81 -19.46 5.14
C GLU A 45 -6.20 -19.77 4.58
N ILE A 46 -6.68 -18.95 3.66
CA ILE A 46 -7.86 -19.33 2.86
C ILE A 46 -7.43 -20.43 1.88
N THR A 47 -8.23 -21.48 1.80
CA THR A 47 -8.04 -22.57 0.86
C THR A 47 -8.44 -22.13 -0.55
N ALA A 48 -8.00 -22.89 -1.56
CA ALA A 48 -8.45 -22.67 -2.94
C ALA A 48 -9.98 -22.84 -3.11
N ALA A 49 -10.64 -23.58 -2.22
CA ALA A 49 -12.09 -23.75 -2.24
C ALA A 49 -12.84 -22.55 -1.62
N GLU A 50 -12.21 -21.83 -0.69
CA GLU A 50 -12.75 -20.60 -0.10
C GLU A 50 -12.43 -19.36 -0.94
N ALA A 51 -11.41 -19.45 -1.80
CA ALA A 51 -11.06 -18.39 -2.74
C ALA A 51 -12.07 -18.33 -3.89
N ALA A 52 -12.67 -17.16 -4.09
CA ALA A 52 -13.49 -16.87 -5.27
C ALA A 52 -12.61 -16.56 -6.50
N PHE A 53 -11.39 -16.06 -6.27
CA PHE A 53 -10.45 -15.71 -7.34
C PHE A 53 -9.03 -16.16 -7.00
N SER A 54 -8.32 -16.63 -8.02
CA SER A 54 -6.87 -16.88 -8.01
C SER A 54 -6.23 -15.99 -9.06
N LEU A 55 -5.25 -15.20 -8.65
CA LEU A 55 -4.58 -14.21 -9.48
C LEU A 55 -3.13 -14.61 -9.72
N GLY A 56 -2.63 -14.30 -10.92
CA GLY A 56 -1.27 -14.64 -11.34
C GLY A 56 -1.06 -16.12 -11.62
N VAL A 57 0.06 -16.41 -12.27
CA VAL A 57 0.52 -17.76 -12.56
C VAL A 57 2.02 -17.77 -12.27
N PRO A 58 2.45 -18.30 -11.12
CA PRO A 58 3.86 -18.34 -10.76
C PRO A 58 4.67 -19.09 -11.82
N THR A 59 5.88 -18.60 -12.11
CA THR A 59 6.83 -19.26 -13.00
C THR A 59 8.16 -19.43 -12.29
N TYR A 60 8.93 -20.45 -12.66
CA TYR A 60 10.26 -20.67 -12.10
C TYR A 60 11.28 -19.66 -12.66
N TRP A 61 11.54 -19.72 -13.98
CA TRP A 61 12.52 -18.86 -14.63
C TRP A 61 12.16 -18.55 -16.10
N PRO A 62 12.15 -17.26 -16.52
CA PRO A 62 12.19 -16.08 -15.67
C PRO A 62 10.96 -16.02 -14.74
N PRO A 63 11.04 -15.34 -13.58
CA PRO A 63 9.88 -15.16 -12.70
C PRO A 63 8.81 -14.31 -13.40
N GLN A 64 7.56 -14.43 -12.94
CA GLN A 64 6.44 -13.65 -13.47
C GLN A 64 6.76 -12.14 -13.36
N HIS A 65 6.36 -11.37 -14.38
CA HIS A 65 6.48 -9.92 -14.35
C HIS A 65 5.75 -9.36 -13.11
N ASN A 66 6.44 -8.54 -12.33
CA ASN A 66 5.96 -8.07 -11.03
C ASN A 66 5.18 -6.75 -11.11
N LEU A 67 5.33 -5.95 -12.18
CA LEU A 67 4.55 -4.72 -12.34
C LEU A 67 3.17 -5.02 -12.95
N ILE A 68 2.37 -5.80 -12.23
CA ILE A 68 1.03 -6.23 -12.66
C ILE A 68 -0.02 -5.71 -11.67
N ALA A 69 -1.20 -5.38 -12.20
CA ALA A 69 -2.38 -5.13 -11.40
C ALA A 69 -3.57 -5.92 -11.96
N TRP A 70 -4.45 -6.34 -11.05
CA TRP A 70 -5.69 -7.04 -11.37
C TRP A 70 -6.88 -6.19 -10.96
N VAL A 71 -7.77 -5.98 -11.90
CA VAL A 71 -8.95 -5.12 -11.76
C VAL A 71 -10.22 -5.82 -12.24
N ASN A 72 -10.21 -7.16 -12.26
CA ASN A 72 -11.34 -8.00 -12.67
C ASN A 72 -11.92 -7.66 -14.06
N ASN A 73 -11.04 -7.45 -15.03
CA ASN A 73 -11.43 -7.27 -16.43
C ASN A 73 -11.16 -8.58 -17.18
N GLU A 74 -12.20 -9.10 -17.84
CA GLU A 74 -12.18 -10.40 -18.54
C GLU A 74 -11.07 -10.47 -19.59
N PHE A 75 -10.71 -9.35 -20.21
CA PHE A 75 -9.64 -9.30 -21.21
C PHE A 75 -8.26 -9.66 -20.61
N PHE A 76 -8.01 -9.32 -19.34
CA PHE A 76 -6.74 -9.63 -18.67
C PHE A 76 -6.77 -10.97 -17.92
N GLY A 77 -7.96 -11.40 -17.47
CA GLY A 77 -8.15 -12.65 -16.73
C GLY A 77 -7.24 -12.79 -15.51
N ALA A 78 -6.78 -14.02 -15.25
CA ALA A 78 -5.85 -14.31 -14.16
C ALA A 78 -4.44 -13.73 -14.38
N ALA A 79 -4.04 -13.40 -15.60
CA ALA A 79 -2.73 -12.84 -15.89
C ALA A 79 -2.59 -11.39 -15.39
N GLY A 80 -3.71 -10.65 -15.34
CA GLY A 80 -3.70 -9.24 -14.98
C GLY A 80 -3.10 -8.36 -16.07
N GLN A 81 -3.04 -7.06 -15.82
CA GLN A 81 -2.50 -6.10 -16.76
C GLN A 81 -1.12 -5.64 -16.31
N VAL A 82 -0.17 -5.64 -17.25
CA VAL A 82 1.15 -5.04 -17.02
C VAL A 82 0.99 -3.52 -16.96
N THR A 83 1.47 -2.91 -15.88
CA THR A 83 1.38 -1.48 -15.60
C THR A 83 2.79 -0.86 -15.65
N ASN A 84 3.45 -0.97 -16.82
CA ASN A 84 4.79 -0.43 -17.00
C ASN A 84 4.74 1.11 -16.97
N GLY A 85 5.31 1.72 -15.93
CA GLY A 85 5.12 3.15 -15.59
C GLY A 85 4.27 3.37 -14.34
N GLY A 86 3.58 2.33 -13.86
CA GLY A 86 2.92 2.23 -12.57
C GLY A 86 1.99 3.39 -12.23
N TYR A 87 2.56 4.44 -11.64
CA TYR A 87 1.87 5.64 -11.17
C TYR A 87 1.39 6.60 -12.26
N LEU A 88 1.97 6.52 -13.46
CA LEU A 88 1.53 7.30 -14.62
C LEU A 88 0.57 6.54 -15.53
N SER A 89 0.50 5.22 -15.37
CA SER A 89 -0.16 4.29 -16.29
C SER A 89 -0.90 3.18 -15.56
N GLY A 90 -1.69 3.55 -14.54
CA GLY A 90 -2.54 2.60 -13.84
C GLY A 90 -3.68 2.07 -14.71
N VAL A 91 -4.30 0.98 -14.28
CA VAL A 91 -5.35 0.27 -15.01
C VAL A 91 -6.70 0.40 -14.30
N TYR A 92 -7.76 0.58 -15.09
CA TYR A 92 -9.15 0.58 -14.62
C TYR A 92 -9.82 -0.76 -14.88
N GLY A 93 -10.75 -1.12 -14.01
CA GLY A 93 -11.64 -2.26 -14.26
C GLY A 93 -12.83 -2.34 -13.30
N PRO A 94 -13.71 -3.34 -13.51
CA PRO A 94 -14.87 -3.60 -12.65
C PRO A 94 -14.56 -3.93 -11.19
N GLY A 95 -13.35 -4.39 -10.91
CA GLY A 95 -12.89 -4.77 -9.56
C GLY A 95 -13.51 -6.07 -9.05
N TYR A 96 -12.82 -6.68 -8.09
CA TYR A 96 -13.29 -7.89 -7.40
C TYR A 96 -14.27 -7.50 -6.29
N PRO A 97 -15.38 -8.23 -6.10
CA PRO A 97 -16.35 -7.93 -5.06
C PRO A 97 -15.77 -8.16 -3.66
N ILE A 98 -15.98 -7.19 -2.76
CA ILE A 98 -15.67 -7.33 -1.33
C ILE A 98 -16.63 -8.31 -0.64
N GLY A 99 -17.86 -8.42 -1.18
CA GLY A 99 -18.93 -9.28 -0.65
C GLY A 99 -19.88 -8.55 0.32
N PHE A 100 -19.52 -7.35 0.77
CA PHE A 100 -20.34 -6.47 1.62
C PHE A 100 -19.95 -5.01 1.38
N ASN A 101 -20.76 -4.09 1.90
CA ASN A 101 -20.46 -2.66 1.88
C ASN A 101 -19.43 -2.37 2.96
N PHE A 102 -18.25 -1.92 2.56
CA PHE A 102 -17.14 -1.59 3.44
C PHE A 102 -16.93 -0.07 3.49
N THR A 103 -17.01 0.51 4.68
CA THR A 103 -16.83 1.95 4.87
C THR A 103 -15.36 2.26 5.13
N TYR A 104 -14.78 3.10 4.27
CA TYR A 104 -13.41 3.58 4.39
C TYR A 104 -13.39 5.03 3.92
N ASN A 105 -12.65 5.90 4.57
CA ASN A 105 -12.60 7.32 4.20
C ASN A 105 -13.92 8.07 4.07
N GLY A 106 -14.88 7.70 4.93
CA GLY A 106 -16.25 8.24 4.89
C GLY A 106 -17.04 7.82 3.65
N ASP A 107 -16.41 7.05 2.76
CA ASP A 107 -16.98 6.49 1.55
C ASP A 107 -17.34 5.01 1.77
N VAL A 108 -18.35 4.55 1.05
CA VAL A 108 -18.72 3.12 1.01
C VAL A 108 -18.18 2.50 -0.27
N PHE A 109 -17.41 1.43 -0.11
CA PHE A 109 -16.81 0.64 -1.17
C PHE A 109 -17.34 -0.78 -1.18
N ASP A 110 -17.40 -1.38 -2.35
CA ASP A 110 -17.81 -2.78 -2.54
C ASP A 110 -16.92 -3.52 -3.57
N ARG A 111 -15.88 -2.84 -4.07
CA ARG A 111 -14.90 -3.37 -5.02
C ARG A 111 -13.46 -3.13 -4.60
N ILE A 112 -12.58 -4.04 -5.01
CA ILE A 112 -11.12 -3.90 -4.86
C ILE A 112 -10.39 -4.16 -6.18
N GLY A 113 -9.30 -3.42 -6.39
CA GLY A 113 -8.22 -3.77 -7.31
C GLY A 113 -7.03 -4.33 -6.52
N VAL A 114 -6.29 -5.27 -7.10
CA VAL A 114 -5.17 -5.94 -6.41
C VAL A 114 -3.87 -5.68 -7.16
N ALA A 115 -2.86 -5.17 -6.45
CA ALA A 115 -1.53 -4.95 -7.00
C ALA A 115 -0.64 -6.15 -6.69
N HIS A 116 0.12 -6.63 -7.68
CA HIS A 116 1.15 -7.66 -7.46
C HIS A 116 2.11 -7.25 -6.35
N GLY A 117 2.46 -5.96 -6.32
CA GLY A 117 3.34 -5.39 -5.32
C GLY A 117 2.77 -5.28 -3.91
N GLY A 118 1.76 -6.05 -3.50
CA GLY A 118 1.40 -6.25 -2.09
C GLY A 118 0.44 -5.23 -1.46
N TRP A 119 -0.43 -4.63 -2.27
CA TRP A 119 -1.44 -3.67 -1.82
C TRP A 119 -2.72 -3.75 -2.67
N ILE A 120 -3.79 -3.13 -2.19
CA ILE A 120 -5.08 -3.03 -2.88
C ILE A 120 -5.56 -1.59 -3.01
N SER A 121 -6.37 -1.31 -4.02
CA SER A 121 -7.16 -0.08 -4.12
C SER A 121 -8.64 -0.37 -3.91
N LEU A 122 -9.39 0.62 -3.40
CA LEU A 122 -10.82 0.52 -3.16
C LEU A 122 -11.63 1.18 -4.29
N GLY A 123 -12.82 0.66 -4.56
CA GLY A 123 -13.68 1.12 -5.63
C GLY A 123 -15.17 0.85 -5.42
N LYS A 124 -15.98 1.38 -6.33
CA LYS A 124 -17.45 1.34 -6.25
C LYS A 124 -18.01 0.70 -7.51
N SER A 125 -18.83 -0.33 -7.35
CA SER A 125 -19.43 -1.07 -8.46
C SER A 125 -20.32 -0.20 -9.37
N ASN A 126 -20.87 0.89 -8.82
CA ASN A 126 -21.66 1.86 -9.57
C ASN A 126 -20.90 2.54 -10.72
N ASP A 127 -19.56 2.55 -10.70
CA ASP A 127 -18.76 3.11 -11.80
C ASP A 127 -18.51 2.06 -12.92
N GLY A 128 -19.13 0.88 -12.83
CA GLY A 128 -19.04 -0.17 -13.85
C GLY A 128 -17.59 -0.56 -14.16
N ASN A 129 -17.19 -0.46 -15.43
CA ASN A 129 -15.84 -0.83 -15.89
C ASN A 129 -14.72 0.08 -15.35
N GLN A 130 -15.05 1.15 -14.63
CA GLN A 130 -14.08 2.05 -14.00
C GLN A 130 -14.14 2.00 -12.46
N ALA A 131 -14.80 0.99 -11.87
CA ALA A 131 -14.98 0.85 -10.43
C ALA A 131 -13.69 1.03 -9.61
N VAL A 132 -12.61 0.41 -10.05
CA VAL A 132 -11.30 0.46 -9.37
C VAL A 132 -10.23 0.99 -10.31
N TRP A 133 -9.23 1.63 -9.73
CA TRP A 133 -7.99 2.01 -10.40
C TRP A 133 -6.82 1.43 -9.61
N CYS A 134 -5.96 0.64 -10.25
CA CYS A 134 -4.89 -0.07 -9.57
C CYS A 134 -3.63 -0.13 -10.44
N TYR A 135 -2.47 -0.35 -9.83
CA TYR A 135 -1.19 -0.46 -10.54
C TYR A 135 -0.14 -1.15 -9.66
N THR A 136 1.03 -1.43 -10.22
CA THR A 136 2.25 -1.68 -9.43
C THR A 136 3.39 -0.85 -10.03
N ALA A 137 4.21 -0.20 -9.19
CA ALA A 137 5.30 0.67 -9.65
C ALA A 137 6.61 0.34 -8.95
N ASP A 138 7.72 0.38 -9.68
CA ASP A 138 9.09 0.32 -9.17
C ASP A 138 9.71 1.69 -8.85
N HIS A 139 8.95 2.75 -9.10
CA HIS A 139 9.36 4.12 -8.83
C HIS A 139 8.83 4.62 -7.48
N PRO A 140 9.61 5.37 -6.67
CA PRO A 140 9.16 5.89 -5.38
C PRO A 140 7.88 6.73 -5.41
N HIS A 141 7.70 7.54 -6.46
CA HIS A 141 6.46 8.31 -6.66
C HIS A 141 5.22 7.45 -6.98
N GLY A 142 5.42 6.16 -7.23
CA GLY A 142 4.34 5.20 -7.37
C GLY A 142 4.08 4.35 -6.14
N TYR A 143 4.76 4.58 -5.02
CA TYR A 143 4.40 3.89 -3.81
C TYR A 143 2.97 4.24 -3.36
N PRO A 144 2.25 3.30 -2.72
CA PRO A 144 0.83 3.45 -2.45
C PRO A 144 0.49 4.71 -1.65
N PHE A 145 1.35 5.22 -0.78
CA PHE A 145 1.04 6.41 0.00
C PHE A 145 1.59 7.71 -0.63
N VAL A 146 2.58 7.62 -1.52
CA VAL A 146 3.25 8.77 -2.14
C VAL A 146 2.51 9.30 -3.36
N GLN A 147 1.87 8.43 -4.14
CA GLN A 147 1.43 8.77 -5.48
C GLN A 147 0.48 9.98 -5.51
N SER A 148 0.91 11.02 -6.22
CA SER A 148 0.24 12.32 -6.36
C SER A 148 0.05 12.77 -7.81
N ILE A 149 0.74 12.14 -8.76
CA ILE A 149 0.72 12.46 -10.19
C ILE A 149 0.26 11.23 -10.98
N GLY A 150 -0.60 11.42 -12.00
CA GLY A 150 -1.11 10.32 -12.82
C GLY A 150 -2.15 9.45 -12.09
N GLY A 151 -2.81 10.02 -11.07
CA GLY A 151 -3.78 9.31 -10.24
C GLY A 151 -5.11 9.06 -10.94
N PRO A 152 -6.06 8.43 -10.22
CA PRO A 152 -7.37 8.21 -10.76
C PRO A 152 -8.08 9.54 -11.05
N ASP A 153 -8.99 9.51 -12.01
CA ASP A 153 -9.86 10.63 -12.37
C ASP A 153 -10.76 11.07 -11.20
N VAL A 154 -11.18 10.11 -10.37
CA VAL A 154 -11.97 10.35 -9.17
C VAL A 154 -11.14 10.08 -7.90
N PRO A 155 -10.94 11.06 -7.00
CA PRO A 155 -10.02 10.94 -5.87
C PRO A 155 -10.25 9.74 -4.94
N TYR A 156 -11.49 9.32 -4.68
CA TYR A 156 -11.75 8.20 -3.77
C TYR A 156 -11.17 6.87 -4.26
N LYS A 157 -10.90 6.72 -5.57
CA LYS A 157 -10.29 5.49 -6.11
C LYS A 157 -8.82 5.35 -5.71
N ARG A 158 -8.24 6.41 -5.13
CA ARG A 158 -6.89 6.40 -4.57
C ARG A 158 -6.83 5.72 -3.21
N ASN A 159 -7.95 5.52 -2.51
CA ASN A 159 -7.95 4.85 -1.20
C ASN A 159 -7.30 3.46 -1.32
N ARG A 160 -6.37 3.16 -0.42
CA ARG A 160 -5.43 2.04 -0.51
C ARG A 160 -5.23 1.35 0.82
N VAL A 161 -4.98 0.05 0.76
CA VAL A 161 -4.45 -0.73 1.88
C VAL A 161 -3.18 -1.42 1.43
N ALA A 162 -2.08 -1.18 2.12
CA ALA A 162 -0.79 -1.79 1.86
C ALA A 162 -0.47 -2.82 2.94
N GLY A 163 -0.29 -4.09 2.53
CA GLY A 163 0.11 -5.15 3.44
C GLY A 163 1.62 -5.36 3.48
N PHE A 164 2.27 -5.35 2.33
CA PHE A 164 3.72 -5.34 2.21
C PHE A 164 4.07 -4.72 0.86
N ALA A 165 3.81 -3.42 0.73
CA ALA A 165 3.82 -2.81 -0.58
C ALA A 165 5.24 -2.56 -1.08
N THR A 166 5.67 -3.31 -2.09
CA THR A 166 6.95 -3.11 -2.75
C THR A 166 6.91 -3.65 -4.18
N SER A 167 7.67 -3.04 -5.08
CA SER A 167 7.85 -3.55 -6.42
C SER A 167 8.62 -4.86 -6.47
N GLN A 168 9.27 -5.26 -5.38
CA GLN A 168 10.16 -6.42 -5.40
C GLN A 168 9.45 -7.74 -5.16
N LEU A 169 8.17 -7.70 -4.77
CA LEU A 169 7.36 -8.90 -4.64
C LEU A 169 7.28 -9.63 -5.98
N ARG A 170 7.53 -10.94 -5.98
CA ARG A 170 7.51 -11.82 -7.15
C ARG A 170 6.82 -13.13 -6.83
N MET A 171 5.92 -13.53 -7.72
CA MET A 171 5.34 -14.87 -7.72
C MET A 171 6.32 -15.81 -8.42
N GLN A 172 6.73 -16.89 -7.74
CA GLN A 172 7.63 -17.89 -8.29
C GLN A 172 7.14 -19.30 -8.00
N ASP A 173 7.37 -20.19 -8.96
CA ASP A 173 7.19 -21.64 -8.78
C ASP A 173 8.55 -22.26 -8.49
N MET A 174 8.80 -22.67 -7.24
CA MET A 174 10.06 -23.30 -6.84
C MET A 174 9.96 -24.83 -6.80
N SER A 175 8.86 -25.41 -7.26
CA SER A 175 8.70 -26.87 -7.35
C SER A 175 9.75 -27.57 -8.22
N PRO A 176 10.39 -26.93 -9.23
CA PRO A 176 11.48 -27.56 -9.99
C PRO A 176 12.81 -27.72 -9.24
N LEU A 177 12.96 -27.13 -8.05
CA LEU A 177 14.18 -27.28 -7.24
C LEU A 177 14.31 -28.67 -6.62
N ILE A 178 15.52 -28.99 -6.13
CA ILE A 178 15.81 -30.23 -5.41
C ILE A 178 16.41 -29.88 -4.04
N PRO A 179 15.70 -30.10 -2.92
CA PRO A 179 14.30 -30.54 -2.84
C PRO A 179 13.31 -29.49 -3.40
N PRO A 180 12.09 -29.89 -3.81
CA PRO A 180 11.07 -28.96 -4.31
C PRO A 180 10.76 -27.87 -3.29
N GLY A 181 10.78 -26.61 -3.75
CA GLY A 181 10.43 -25.44 -2.95
C GLY A 181 8.94 -25.08 -3.04
N PRO A 182 8.51 -24.04 -2.30
CA PRO A 182 7.12 -23.59 -2.31
C PRO A 182 6.73 -22.88 -3.62
N VAL A 183 5.42 -22.83 -3.88
CA VAL A 183 4.83 -22.18 -5.05
C VAL A 183 3.98 -20.99 -4.58
N SER A 184 4.28 -19.79 -5.06
CA SER A 184 3.53 -18.60 -4.64
C SER A 184 2.06 -18.68 -5.03
N SER A 185 1.17 -18.02 -4.29
CA SER A 185 -0.22 -17.86 -4.70
C SER A 185 -0.81 -16.53 -4.23
N LEU A 186 -1.72 -15.98 -5.03
CA LEU A 186 -2.47 -14.77 -4.71
C LEU A 186 -3.96 -15.07 -4.81
N LEU A 187 -4.65 -15.06 -3.67
CA LEU A 187 -6.05 -15.48 -3.57
C LEU A 187 -6.92 -14.35 -3.03
N ILE A 188 -8.17 -14.30 -3.51
CA ILE A 188 -9.23 -13.44 -2.95
C ILE A 188 -10.40 -14.32 -2.53
N GLY A 189 -10.86 -14.19 -1.29
CA GLY A 189 -12.03 -14.91 -0.78
C GLY A 189 -12.79 -14.07 0.25
N THR A 190 -14.12 -14.25 0.33
CA THR A 190 -14.92 -13.67 1.42
C THR A 190 -15.44 -14.81 2.28
N ILE A 191 -14.97 -14.86 3.53
CA ILE A 191 -15.26 -15.93 4.48
C ILE A 191 -16.21 -15.46 5.58
N GLY A 192 -16.78 -16.40 6.32
CA GLY A 192 -17.75 -16.13 7.37
C GLY A 192 -19.18 -15.96 6.84
N THR A 193 -20.06 -15.47 7.71
CA THR A 193 -21.49 -15.25 7.40
C THR A 193 -21.89 -13.85 7.81
N ALA A 194 -22.78 -13.22 7.05
CA ALA A 194 -23.26 -11.87 7.38
C ALA A 194 -23.90 -11.87 8.78
N PRO A 195 -23.69 -10.82 9.60
CA PRO A 195 -22.96 -9.57 9.33
C PRO A 195 -21.46 -9.62 9.75
N ASN A 196 -20.87 -10.80 9.89
CA ASN A 196 -19.50 -11.02 10.35
C ASN A 196 -18.62 -11.66 9.27
N ARG A 197 -18.70 -11.14 8.03
CA ARG A 197 -17.82 -11.59 6.94
C ARG A 197 -16.48 -10.88 6.99
N THR A 198 -15.46 -11.55 6.44
CA THR A 198 -14.15 -10.95 6.17
C THR A 198 -13.79 -11.18 4.71
N CYS A 199 -13.51 -10.10 3.97
CA CYS A 199 -12.87 -10.18 2.67
C CYS A 199 -11.36 -10.32 2.89
N VAL A 200 -10.75 -11.37 2.33
CA VAL A 200 -9.34 -11.74 2.52
C VAL A 200 -8.64 -11.72 1.17
N ILE A 201 -7.54 -10.97 1.10
CA ILE A 201 -6.59 -10.98 -0.02
C ILE A 201 -5.29 -11.58 0.52
N GLN A 202 -4.96 -12.78 0.07
CA GLN A 202 -3.84 -13.57 0.58
C GLN A 202 -2.67 -13.59 -0.40
N TYR A 203 -1.51 -13.09 0.03
CA TYR A 203 -0.23 -13.23 -0.64
C TYR A 203 0.56 -14.33 0.07
N LYS A 204 0.77 -15.45 -0.62
CA LYS A 204 1.48 -16.61 -0.06
C LYS A 204 2.75 -16.91 -0.84
N ASP A 205 3.82 -17.19 -0.10
CA ASP A 205 5.14 -17.61 -0.57
C ASP A 205 5.72 -16.69 -1.65
N PHE A 206 5.46 -15.38 -1.55
CA PHE A 206 6.05 -14.39 -2.43
C PHE A 206 7.54 -14.21 -2.11
N ARG A 207 8.34 -13.98 -3.15
CA ARG A 207 9.77 -13.66 -3.03
C ARG A 207 9.94 -12.14 -3.12
N ALA A 208 10.99 -11.57 -2.51
CA ALA A 208 11.31 -10.14 -2.63
C ALA A 208 12.57 -9.88 -3.49
N SER A 209 12.77 -10.69 -4.54
CA SER A 209 13.94 -10.63 -5.41
C SER A 209 13.65 -11.18 -6.81
N TYR A 210 14.45 -10.79 -7.81
CA TYR A 210 14.30 -11.29 -9.18
C TYR A 210 14.82 -12.71 -9.28
N SER A 211 16.07 -12.90 -8.85
CA SER A 211 16.65 -14.23 -8.71
C SER A 211 15.90 -15.03 -7.65
N PRO A 212 15.81 -16.37 -7.82
CA PRO A 212 15.36 -17.26 -6.77
C PRO A 212 16.11 -16.98 -5.46
N SER A 213 15.37 -16.87 -4.35
CA SER A 213 15.94 -16.59 -3.03
C SER A 213 15.22 -17.39 -1.95
N THR A 214 15.75 -17.36 -0.73
CA THR A 214 15.12 -17.96 0.45
C THR A 214 14.00 -17.09 1.02
N THR A 215 13.81 -15.86 0.52
CA THR A 215 12.86 -14.90 1.05
C THR A 215 11.42 -15.39 0.88
N LEU A 216 10.65 -15.48 1.96
CA LEU A 216 9.22 -15.81 1.91
C LEU A 216 8.45 -14.69 2.56
N ILE A 217 7.54 -14.08 1.82
CA ILE A 217 6.64 -13.04 2.30
C ILE A 217 5.23 -13.61 2.25
N ASN A 218 4.60 -13.69 3.44
CA ASN A 218 3.29 -14.29 3.65
C ASN A 218 2.43 -13.32 4.45
N PHE A 219 1.34 -12.84 3.87
CA PHE A 219 0.40 -11.96 4.57
C PHE A 219 -1.00 -12.00 3.96
N GLN A 220 -1.96 -11.55 4.76
CA GLN A 220 -3.31 -11.24 4.33
C GLN A 220 -3.62 -9.78 4.55
N ILE A 221 -4.29 -9.16 3.58
CA ILE A 221 -5.09 -7.96 3.80
C ILE A 221 -6.53 -8.41 4.08
N ARG A 222 -7.12 -7.92 5.16
CA ARG A 222 -8.45 -8.32 5.63
C ARG A 222 -9.33 -7.08 5.82
N LEU A 223 -10.50 -7.09 5.20
CA LEU A 223 -11.56 -6.10 5.41
C LEU A 223 -12.68 -6.77 6.20
N ASN A 224 -13.13 -6.20 7.31
CA ASN A 224 -14.12 -6.81 8.19
C ASN A 224 -15.48 -6.11 8.09
N GLU A 225 -16.55 -6.89 7.93
CA GLU A 225 -17.91 -6.36 7.76
C GLU A 225 -18.47 -5.74 9.03
N ALA A 226 -18.20 -6.34 10.19
CA ALA A 226 -18.87 -5.99 11.44
C ALA A 226 -18.56 -4.56 11.93
N ASP A 227 -17.33 -4.10 11.69
CA ASP A 227 -16.82 -2.83 12.21
C ASP A 227 -16.11 -1.96 11.16
N ASN A 228 -16.00 -2.43 9.91
CA ASN A 228 -15.22 -1.79 8.86
C ASN A 228 -13.73 -1.63 9.18
N SER A 229 -13.19 -2.47 10.07
CA SER A 229 -11.76 -2.48 10.36
C SER A 229 -10.96 -3.06 9.18
N VAL A 230 -9.74 -2.53 9.03
CA VAL A 230 -8.72 -3.10 8.15
C VAL A 230 -7.68 -3.79 9.01
N GLU A 231 -7.34 -5.03 8.66
CA GLU A 231 -6.24 -5.74 9.29
C GLU A 231 -5.22 -6.22 8.25
N VAL A 232 -3.94 -6.13 8.60
CA VAL A 232 -2.88 -6.87 7.92
C VAL A 232 -2.38 -7.96 8.85
N ARG A 233 -2.48 -9.22 8.43
CA ARG A 233 -2.00 -10.36 9.22
C ARG A 233 -0.80 -10.98 8.54
N TYR A 234 0.33 -11.03 9.22
CA TYR A 234 1.54 -11.65 8.69
C TYR A 234 1.65 -13.09 9.15
N GLY A 235 1.98 -13.96 8.20
CA GLY A 235 2.27 -15.37 8.43
C GLY A 235 3.77 -15.56 8.66
N ASN A 236 4.29 -16.72 8.26
CA ASN A 236 5.73 -16.94 8.32
C ASN A 236 6.46 -16.08 7.27
N CYS A 237 7.13 -15.02 7.71
CA CYS A 237 7.99 -14.20 6.87
C CYS A 237 9.46 -14.57 7.08
N ILE A 238 10.14 -15.01 6.02
CA ILE A 238 11.58 -15.24 6.01
C ILE A 238 12.23 -14.13 5.21
N PHE A 239 13.06 -13.32 5.86
CA PHE A 239 13.81 -12.26 5.21
C PHE A 239 15.19 -12.77 4.82
N GLY A 240 15.34 -13.20 3.57
CA GLY A 240 16.61 -13.58 2.95
C GLY A 240 17.23 -12.39 2.19
N TYR A 241 17.83 -12.66 1.03
CA TYR A 241 18.23 -11.58 0.14
C TYR A 241 17.00 -10.82 -0.37
N GLN A 242 17.00 -9.50 -0.17
CA GLN A 242 16.02 -8.58 -0.72
C GLN A 242 16.72 -7.71 -1.77
N ALA A 243 16.18 -7.72 -2.99
CA ALA A 243 16.54 -6.66 -3.92
C ALA A 243 15.95 -5.36 -3.33
N GLY A 244 16.73 -4.29 -3.21
CA GLY A 244 16.29 -3.08 -2.52
C GLY A 244 14.96 -2.50 -3.06
N GLY A 245 14.36 -1.60 -2.28
CA GLY A 245 13.09 -0.95 -2.62
C GLY A 245 12.36 -0.60 -1.33
N GLY A 246 11.69 0.56 -1.30
CA GLY A 246 10.84 0.91 -0.17
C GLY A 246 9.73 -0.12 0.02
N VAL A 247 9.41 -0.41 1.28
CA VAL A 247 8.24 -1.19 1.68
C VAL A 247 7.28 -0.23 2.35
N GLN A 248 6.01 -0.23 1.97
CA GLN A 248 4.98 0.50 2.69
C GLN A 248 3.94 -0.44 3.29
N VAL A 249 3.52 -0.13 4.51
CA VAL A 249 2.48 -0.86 5.23
C VAL A 249 1.53 0.13 5.85
N GLY A 250 0.23 -0.17 5.79
CA GLY A 250 -0.80 0.66 6.41
C GLY A 250 -1.87 1.10 5.42
N LEU A 251 -2.35 2.33 5.61
CA LEU A 251 -3.52 2.88 4.92
C LEU A 251 -3.17 4.13 4.12
N GLY A 252 -3.77 4.25 2.92
CA GLY A 252 -3.70 5.44 2.09
C GLY A 252 -5.08 5.98 1.78
N GLY A 253 -5.22 7.29 1.77
CA GLY A 253 -6.47 8.01 1.54
C GLY A 253 -6.66 8.51 0.12
N SER A 254 -7.63 9.41 -0.06
CA SER A 254 -7.97 10.01 -1.35
C SER A 254 -6.92 11.00 -1.87
N ILE A 255 -6.02 11.47 -1.00
CA ILE A 255 -4.86 12.32 -1.32
C ILE A 255 -3.59 11.77 -0.63
N PRO A 256 -2.38 12.11 -1.11
CA PRO A 256 -1.11 11.63 -0.52
C PRO A 256 -0.87 12.06 0.92
N GLU A 257 -1.46 13.16 1.35
CA GLU A 257 -1.34 13.69 2.71
C GLU A 257 -2.27 12.98 3.70
N ASP A 258 -3.22 12.17 3.20
CA ASP A 258 -4.09 11.31 3.99
C ASP A 258 -3.52 9.90 3.95
N PHE A 259 -2.81 9.52 5.02
CA PHE A 259 -2.22 8.20 5.16
C PHE A 259 -2.14 7.79 6.64
N ASN A 260 -1.95 6.50 6.86
CA ASN A 260 -1.57 5.92 8.14
C ASN A 260 -0.53 4.85 7.84
N SER A 261 0.73 5.29 7.65
CA SER A 261 1.85 4.38 7.41
C SER A 261 2.35 3.80 8.73
N ARG A 262 2.87 2.58 8.67
CA ARG A 262 3.36 1.82 9.80
C ARG A 262 4.74 1.27 9.53
N MET A 263 5.60 1.36 10.54
CA MET A 263 6.94 0.82 10.49
C MET A 263 7.25 0.08 11.79
N THR A 264 8.07 -0.96 11.69
CA THR A 264 8.65 -1.60 12.86
C THR A 264 9.70 -0.68 13.49
N VAL A 265 9.81 -0.72 14.80
CA VAL A 265 10.93 -0.07 15.47
C VAL A 265 12.21 -0.85 15.18
N TYR A 266 13.27 -0.13 14.87
CA TYR A 266 14.58 -0.73 14.72
C TYR A 266 15.11 -1.14 16.10
N GLU A 267 15.00 -2.43 16.42
CA GLU A 267 15.58 -2.99 17.64
C GLU A 267 16.82 -3.82 17.32
N GLN A 268 17.82 -3.75 18.21
CA GLN A 268 19.09 -4.49 18.15
C GLN A 268 19.15 -5.40 19.39
N PRO A 269 19.83 -6.57 19.36
CA PRO A 269 20.89 -6.99 18.42
C PRO A 269 20.45 -7.97 17.30
N ALA A 270 19.19 -8.40 17.28
CA ALA A 270 18.61 -9.06 16.11
C ALA A 270 17.73 -8.04 15.40
N PHE A 271 17.81 -7.93 14.07
CA PHE A 271 16.83 -7.20 13.26
C PHE A 271 15.47 -7.92 13.38
N LEU A 272 14.81 -7.76 14.52
CA LEU A 272 13.54 -8.36 14.82
C LEU A 272 12.47 -7.39 14.30
N TYR A 273 12.01 -7.63 13.09
CA TYR A 273 10.82 -6.95 12.58
C TYR A 273 9.60 -7.52 13.30
N ASP A 274 9.18 -6.87 14.40
CA ASP A 274 7.99 -7.26 15.15
C ASP A 274 6.76 -6.46 14.68
N TRP A 275 5.94 -7.10 13.86
CA TRP A 275 4.67 -6.54 13.40
C TRP A 275 3.61 -6.43 14.50
N ASN A 276 3.85 -6.95 15.72
CA ASN A 276 3.01 -6.65 16.88
C ASN A 276 3.40 -5.34 17.58
N GLN A 277 4.56 -4.77 17.25
CA GLN A 277 5.12 -3.57 17.89
C GLN A 277 5.56 -2.57 16.82
N THR A 278 4.60 -2.06 16.07
CA THR A 278 4.86 -1.01 15.09
C THR A 278 4.57 0.38 15.65
N VAL A 279 5.22 1.37 15.06
CA VAL A 279 4.96 2.79 15.28
C VAL A 279 4.39 3.40 14.01
N ALA A 280 3.72 4.55 14.16
CA ALA A 280 3.29 5.34 13.02
C ALA A 280 4.49 5.91 12.26
N GLY A 281 4.46 5.81 10.94
CA GLY A 281 5.32 6.61 10.07
C GLY A 281 4.97 8.10 10.19
N ILE A 282 5.97 8.96 9.96
CA ILE A 282 5.83 10.42 10.01
C ILE A 282 5.51 10.96 8.61
N LEU A 283 6.02 10.30 7.58
CA LEU A 283 5.89 10.67 6.19
C LEU A 283 5.15 9.59 5.40
N ASN A 284 4.54 9.98 4.28
CA ASN A 284 3.92 9.06 3.33
C ASN A 284 4.96 8.27 2.52
N THR A 285 6.25 8.52 2.76
CA THR A 285 7.39 7.78 2.21
C THR A 285 7.91 6.72 3.18
N ASP A 286 7.43 6.73 4.43
CA ASP A 286 7.78 5.75 5.46
C ASP A 286 7.00 4.44 5.27
#